data_AF-A0A1V6T563-F1
#
_entry.id   AF-A0A1V6T563-F1
#
_cell.length_a   1.000
_cell.length_b   1.000
_cell.length_c   1.000
_cell.angle_alpha   90.00
_cell.angle_beta   90.00
_cell.angle_gamma   90.00
#
_symmetry.space_group_name_H-M   'P 1'
#
loop_
_entity.id
_entity.type
_entity.pdbx_description
1 polymer ?
#
loop_
_entity_poly.entity_id
_entity_poly.type
_entity_poly.pdbx_seq_one_letter_code
_entity_poly.pdbx_strand_id
1 'polypeptide(L)'
;MLPFIDQVFSYPAQLTGASVDELKLIGSFLFSYPLAALLKRIPDAQPWKKNAFIIGVSLFYIVGLFDLWDGLRTILYSAAGTYAIAYYVDGSLMPWIGFIFLMGHMSINHIYRQIADDAQVVDITGAQMVMVMKLSSFCWNIHDGRLPQEGLSDAQKYSAITQFPSIADYLGYVLFFPSLFAGPSFEYVDYRRWLDTTLFDIPPDTDPSKVPPTRKKRKIPRSGTPAVKKLVVGLVWIFVFLQLGGRFTTEFVLSDKFLEFGFLRRVFTVYMLGFATRFKYYGVWSLTEGACILSGMGYNGFDNKTGKVFWNRLENVDPWGLETAQNSHAYLGSWNKNTNHWLRNYIYLRVTPKGKKPGFRASMATFATSALWHGFYPGYYLTFVLGSFIQTVAKNFRRYVRPFFLTPDGAHPMPYKRYYDIASWLVTQLTLGFAVLPFIILSFNDSIAVWSRVYFYGIINVVVSLVVFASPAKAYLLGRLKRRNRPHATRTVSQETVRPPTLGLPNDPERDFDEAVQEVMAEIESRRRRGSTVNMPSGEELKIAVEQKIGRKFN
;
A
#
# COMPACT_ATOMS: atom_id res chain seq x y z
N MET A 1 4.62 -24.52 22.88
CA MET A 1 3.69 -24.99 21.84
C MET A 1 2.66 -25.96 22.38
N LEU A 2 1.39 -25.89 21.95
CA LEU A 2 0.41 -26.94 22.26
C LEU A 2 0.81 -28.24 21.53
N PRO A 3 1.02 -29.35 22.25
CA PRO A 3 1.43 -30.60 21.61
C PRO A 3 0.38 -31.04 20.57
N PHE A 4 0.84 -31.69 19.50
CA PHE A 4 0.03 -32.26 18.40
C PHE A 4 -0.52 -31.29 17.34
N ILE A 5 -0.52 -29.96 17.54
CA ILE A 5 -1.01 -29.02 16.51
C ILE A 5 -0.16 -29.11 15.25
N ASP A 6 1.17 -29.21 15.38
CA ASP A 6 2.08 -29.36 14.24
C ASP A 6 1.82 -30.60 13.41
N GLN A 7 1.36 -31.69 14.03
CA GLN A 7 1.11 -32.95 13.34
C GLN A 7 -0.04 -32.82 12.33
N VAL A 8 -0.98 -31.89 12.55
CA VAL A 8 -2.06 -31.60 11.61
C VAL A 8 -1.52 -31.00 10.31
N PHE A 9 -0.44 -30.22 10.40
CA PHE A 9 0.15 -29.51 9.26
C PHE A 9 1.37 -30.23 8.67
N SER A 10 2.01 -31.12 9.42
CA SER A 10 3.22 -31.83 8.97
C SER A 10 2.96 -32.76 7.79
N TYR A 11 1.82 -33.46 7.76
CA TYR A 11 1.47 -34.34 6.65
C TYR A 11 1.17 -33.56 5.35
N PRO A 12 0.33 -32.51 5.35
CA PRO A 12 0.18 -31.65 4.18
C PRO A 12 1.50 -30.94 3.76
N ALA A 13 2.38 -30.59 4.71
CA ALA A 13 3.69 -29.99 4.40
C ALA A 13 4.53 -30.94 3.55
N GLN A 14 4.63 -32.21 3.95
CA GLN A 14 5.36 -33.24 3.20
C GLN A 14 4.80 -33.46 1.79
N LEU A 15 3.46 -33.40 1.63
CA LEU A 15 2.81 -33.58 0.32
C LEU A 15 2.97 -32.39 -0.62
N THR A 16 3.05 -31.18 -0.08
CA THR A 16 3.05 -29.94 -0.87
C THR A 16 4.44 -29.33 -1.05
N GLY A 17 5.41 -29.73 -0.23
CA GLY A 17 6.73 -29.10 -0.16
C GLY A 17 6.72 -27.72 0.51
N ALA A 18 5.57 -27.26 1.00
CA ALA A 18 5.44 -26.02 1.76
C ALA A 18 5.93 -26.21 3.20
N SER A 19 6.38 -25.13 3.83
CA SER A 19 6.71 -25.16 5.25
C SER A 19 5.46 -25.37 6.11
N VAL A 20 5.66 -25.96 7.29
CA VAL A 20 4.58 -26.15 8.29
C VAL A 20 3.94 -24.81 8.65
N ASP A 21 4.75 -23.77 8.79
CA ASP A 21 4.26 -22.45 9.19
C ASP A 21 3.47 -21.73 8.09
N GLU A 22 3.82 -21.89 6.81
CA GLU A 22 3.01 -21.40 5.70
C GLU A 22 1.62 -22.06 5.69
N LEU A 23 1.55 -23.35 5.99
CA LEU A 23 0.29 -24.08 6.06
C LEU A 23 -0.52 -23.69 7.30
N LYS A 24 0.11 -23.45 8.45
CA LYS A 24 -0.54 -22.84 9.62
C LYS A 24 -1.11 -21.48 9.29
N LEU A 25 -0.39 -20.66 8.52
CA LEU A 25 -0.85 -19.33 8.12
C LEU A 25 -2.10 -19.41 7.26
N ILE A 26 -2.09 -20.24 6.21
CA ILE A 26 -3.28 -20.50 5.38
C ILE A 26 -4.41 -21.08 6.25
N GLY A 27 -4.09 -22.03 7.13
CA GLY A 27 -5.03 -22.61 8.09
C GLY A 27 -5.70 -21.55 8.97
N SER A 28 -4.94 -20.59 9.49
CA SER A 28 -5.48 -19.47 10.29
C SER A 28 -6.49 -18.63 9.51
N PHE A 29 -6.24 -18.39 8.22
CA PHE A 29 -7.19 -17.67 7.37
C PHE A 29 -8.47 -18.48 7.12
N LEU A 30 -8.36 -19.79 6.94
CA LEU A 30 -9.52 -20.67 6.74
C LEU A 30 -10.33 -20.82 8.04
N PHE A 31 -9.67 -21.02 9.18
CA PHE A 31 -10.33 -21.06 10.50
C PHE A 31 -10.96 -19.72 10.87
N SER A 32 -10.48 -18.61 10.32
CA SER A 32 -11.07 -17.31 10.54
C SER A 32 -12.51 -17.21 10.00
N TYR A 33 -12.92 -18.03 9.03
CA TYR A 33 -14.30 -18.02 8.51
C TYR A 33 -15.34 -18.52 9.53
N PRO A 34 -15.25 -19.77 10.04
CA PRO A 34 -16.19 -20.23 11.06
C PRO A 34 -16.14 -19.35 12.32
N LEU A 35 -14.95 -18.90 12.74
CA LEU A 35 -14.80 -18.00 13.89
C LEU A 35 -15.41 -16.61 13.64
N ALA A 36 -15.27 -16.02 12.45
CA ALA A 36 -15.93 -14.77 12.10
C ALA A 36 -17.46 -14.94 12.02
N ALA A 37 -17.92 -16.11 11.60
CA ALA A 37 -19.34 -16.45 11.63
C ALA A 37 -19.86 -16.54 13.08
N LEU A 38 -19.06 -17.03 14.03
CA LEU A 38 -19.40 -17.01 15.46
C LEU A 38 -19.35 -15.59 16.03
N LEU A 39 -18.31 -14.83 15.73
CA LEU A 39 -18.10 -13.45 16.20
C LEU A 39 -19.32 -12.56 15.92
N LYS A 40 -19.85 -12.57 14.69
CA LYS A 40 -21.02 -11.76 14.33
C LYS A 40 -22.35 -12.19 14.98
N ARG A 41 -22.36 -13.33 15.68
CA ARG A 41 -23.51 -13.85 16.42
C ARG A 41 -23.44 -13.53 17.91
N ILE A 42 -22.30 -13.01 18.39
CA ILE A 42 -22.19 -12.50 19.75
C ILE A 42 -23.15 -11.31 19.91
N PRO A 43 -23.93 -11.24 21.02
CA PRO A 43 -24.95 -10.21 21.20
C PRO A 43 -24.43 -8.78 21.05
N ASP A 44 -25.11 -7.98 20.24
CA ASP A 44 -24.73 -6.58 19.97
C ASP A 44 -24.81 -5.68 21.21
N ALA A 45 -25.67 -6.01 22.17
CA ALA A 45 -25.80 -5.30 23.44
C ALA A 45 -24.60 -5.52 24.40
N GLN A 46 -23.69 -6.45 24.09
CA GLN A 46 -22.55 -6.79 24.95
C GLN A 46 -21.23 -6.73 24.16
N PRO A 47 -20.81 -5.52 23.73
CA PRO A 47 -19.63 -5.35 22.87
C PRO A 47 -18.34 -5.92 23.48
N TRP A 48 -18.21 -5.89 24.81
CA TRP A 48 -17.06 -6.48 25.51
C TRP A 48 -16.88 -7.98 25.20
N LYS A 49 -17.96 -8.74 24.96
CA LYS A 49 -17.88 -10.17 24.58
C LYS A 49 -17.27 -10.35 23.19
N LYS A 50 -17.53 -9.42 22.26
CA LYS A 50 -16.90 -9.43 20.94
C LYS A 50 -15.39 -9.18 21.08
N ASN A 51 -15.00 -8.18 21.88
CA ASN A 51 -13.58 -7.91 22.16
C ASN A 51 -12.89 -9.12 22.82
N ALA A 52 -13.49 -9.70 23.85
CA ALA A 52 -12.93 -10.87 24.54
C ALA A 52 -12.75 -12.07 23.59
N PHE A 53 -13.73 -12.33 22.72
CA PHE A 53 -13.63 -13.36 21.69
C PHE A 53 -12.50 -13.07 20.70
N ILE A 54 -12.43 -11.84 20.20
CA ILE A 54 -11.40 -11.40 19.26
C ILE A 54 -10.00 -11.58 19.86
N ILE A 55 -9.80 -11.11 21.08
CA ILE A 55 -8.54 -11.20 21.82
C ILE A 55 -8.18 -12.67 22.04
N GLY A 56 -9.13 -13.49 22.53
CA GLY A 56 -8.90 -14.92 22.79
C GLY A 56 -8.50 -15.70 21.54
N VAL A 57 -9.19 -15.48 20.42
CA VAL A 57 -8.84 -16.12 19.13
C VAL A 57 -7.47 -15.67 18.64
N SER A 58 -7.15 -14.38 18.73
CA SER A 58 -5.84 -13.87 18.30
C SER A 58 -4.69 -14.37 19.17
N LEU A 59 -4.89 -14.47 20.49
CA LEU A 59 -3.91 -15.08 21.38
C LEU A 59 -3.73 -16.56 21.06
N PHE A 60 -4.81 -17.29 20.76
CA PHE A 60 -4.72 -18.66 20.29
C PHE A 60 -3.96 -18.77 18.95
N TYR A 61 -4.18 -17.86 18.00
CA TYR A 61 -3.40 -17.84 16.76
C TYR A 61 -1.92 -17.59 17.03
N ILE A 62 -1.57 -16.53 17.76
CA ILE A 62 -0.16 -16.17 17.96
C ILE A 62 0.57 -17.25 18.79
N VAL A 63 0.01 -17.63 19.94
CA VAL A 63 0.67 -18.52 20.90
C VAL A 63 0.27 -19.97 20.73
N GLY A 64 -1.02 -20.25 20.56
CA GLY A 64 -1.52 -21.61 20.44
C GLY A 64 -1.09 -22.29 19.14
N LEU A 65 -1.28 -21.61 18.00
CA LEU A 65 -1.02 -22.15 16.66
C LEU A 65 0.46 -22.01 16.25
N PHE A 66 1.07 -20.86 16.53
CA PHE A 66 2.44 -20.55 16.07
C PHE A 66 3.51 -20.54 17.17
N ASP A 67 3.16 -20.62 18.46
CA ASP A 67 4.10 -20.50 19.59
C ASP A 67 4.95 -19.21 19.58
N LEU A 68 4.45 -18.14 18.96
CA LEU A 68 5.15 -16.87 18.77
C LEU A 68 5.05 -15.96 20.00
N TRP A 69 5.65 -16.36 21.12
CA TRP A 69 5.69 -15.54 22.34
C TRP A 69 6.41 -14.21 22.14
N ASP A 70 7.55 -14.22 21.45
CA ASP A 70 8.26 -13.00 21.08
C ASP A 70 7.45 -12.13 20.10
N GLY A 71 6.65 -12.78 19.25
CA GLY A 71 5.73 -12.09 18.36
C GLY A 71 4.60 -11.39 19.10
N LEU A 72 3.98 -12.07 20.08
CA LEU A 72 2.98 -11.47 20.96
C LEU A 72 3.57 -10.27 21.71
N ARG A 73 4.77 -10.44 22.29
CA ARG A 73 5.49 -9.36 22.97
C ARG A 73 5.71 -8.16 22.06
N THR A 74 6.13 -8.39 20.82
CA THR A 74 6.34 -7.34 19.80
C THR A 74 5.05 -6.55 19.50
N ILE A 75 3.92 -7.24 19.31
CA ILE A 75 2.63 -6.58 19.07
C ILE A 75 2.20 -5.78 20.31
N LEU A 76 2.32 -6.38 21.50
CA LEU A 76 1.92 -5.74 22.76
C LEU A 76 2.79 -4.52 23.10
N TYR A 77 4.10 -4.55 22.87
CA TYR A 77 4.96 -3.38 23.06
C TYR A 77 4.55 -2.22 22.16
N SER A 78 4.31 -2.50 20.88
CA SER A 78 3.85 -1.49 19.92
C SER A 78 2.50 -0.91 20.35
N ALA A 79 1.56 -1.78 20.75
CA ALA A 79 0.22 -1.39 21.16
C ALA A 79 0.22 -0.57 22.47
N ALA A 80 0.92 -1.04 23.50
CA ALA A 80 0.99 -0.38 24.80
C ALA A 80 1.71 0.97 24.69
N GLY A 81 2.85 1.02 23.99
CA GLY A 81 3.58 2.27 23.76
C GLY A 81 2.74 3.29 23.01
N THR A 82 2.03 2.89 21.96
CA THR A 82 1.12 3.79 21.22
C THR A 82 -0.01 4.29 22.10
N TYR A 83 -0.64 3.42 22.89
CA TYR A 83 -1.74 3.82 23.79
C TYR A 83 -1.26 4.81 24.84
N ALA A 84 -0.10 4.56 25.45
CA ALA A 84 0.51 5.46 26.42
C ALA A 84 0.90 6.81 25.81
N ILE A 85 1.54 6.82 24.63
CA ILE A 85 1.86 8.06 23.90
C ILE A 85 0.58 8.85 23.60
N ALA A 86 -0.44 8.18 23.06
CA ALA A 86 -1.70 8.82 22.74
C ALA A 86 -2.44 9.32 24.00
N TYR A 87 -2.31 8.65 25.14
CA TYR A 87 -2.98 9.04 26.39
C TYR A 87 -2.28 10.21 27.10
N TYR A 88 -0.95 10.12 27.29
CA TYR A 88 -0.19 11.06 28.13
C TYR A 88 0.41 12.24 27.37
N VAL A 89 0.66 12.12 26.06
CA VAL A 89 1.26 13.20 25.28
C VAL A 89 0.14 14.00 24.63
N ASP A 90 0.17 15.31 24.85
CA ASP A 90 -0.71 16.25 24.18
C ASP A 90 0.06 17.22 23.28
N GLY A 91 -0.60 17.68 22.22
CA GLY A 91 -0.04 18.60 21.23
C GLY A 91 0.27 17.97 19.86
N SER A 92 0.67 18.85 18.95
CA SER A 92 0.80 18.53 17.51
C SER A 92 1.91 17.53 17.16
N LEU A 93 2.85 17.29 18.08
CA LEU A 93 3.94 16.32 17.90
C LEU A 93 3.55 14.90 18.32
N MET A 94 2.46 14.69 19.08
CA MET A 94 2.08 13.36 19.59
C MET A 94 1.98 12.30 18.47
N PRO A 95 1.32 12.57 17.32
CA PRO A 95 1.26 11.59 16.23
C PRO A 95 2.61 11.25 15.63
N TRP A 96 3.53 12.21 15.56
CA TRP A 96 4.88 12.00 15.05
C TRP A 96 5.74 11.20 16.03
N ILE A 97 5.60 11.45 17.33
CA ILE A 97 6.27 10.64 18.38
C ILE A 97 5.78 9.20 18.29
N GLY A 98 4.47 8.98 18.19
CA GLY A 98 3.89 7.64 17.99
C GLY A 98 4.39 6.96 16.72
N PHE A 99 4.44 7.69 15.60
CA PHE A 99 4.96 7.18 14.34
C PHE A 99 6.45 6.79 14.41
N ILE A 100 7.31 7.64 14.99
CA ILE A 100 8.74 7.36 15.14
C ILE A 100 8.97 6.16 16.05
N PHE A 101 8.25 6.07 17.17
CA PHE A 101 8.29 4.91 18.06
C PHE A 101 7.95 3.60 17.32
N LEU A 102 6.83 3.60 16.57
CA LEU A 102 6.37 2.44 15.82
C LEU A 102 7.32 2.03 14.71
N MET A 103 7.76 3.00 13.89
CA MET A 103 8.72 2.76 12.82
C MET A 103 10.05 2.27 13.39
N GLY A 104 10.57 2.90 14.45
CA GLY A 104 11.83 2.51 15.09
C GLY A 104 11.78 1.08 15.64
N HIS A 105 10.70 0.72 16.33
CA HIS A 105 10.53 -0.65 16.84
C HIS A 105 10.47 -1.68 15.71
N MET A 106 9.72 -1.40 14.64
CA MET A 106 9.67 -2.29 13.48
C MET A 106 11.01 -2.34 12.74
N SER A 107 11.74 -1.23 12.66
CA SER A 107 13.07 -1.19 12.05
C SER A 107 14.07 -2.11 12.76
N ILE A 108 14.06 -2.13 14.10
CA ILE A 108 14.89 -3.06 14.89
C ILE A 108 14.59 -4.51 14.51
N ASN A 109 13.29 -4.87 14.43
CA ASN A 109 12.88 -6.23 14.10
C ASN A 109 13.22 -6.60 12.65
N HIS A 110 13.05 -5.68 11.70
CA HIS A 110 13.48 -5.88 10.31
C HIS A 110 14.99 -6.12 10.20
N ILE A 111 15.81 -5.36 10.94
CA ILE A 111 17.27 -5.55 10.95
C ILE A 111 17.62 -6.91 11.55
N TYR A 112 17.05 -7.27 12.70
CA TYR A 112 17.28 -8.57 13.32
C TYR A 112 16.92 -9.72 12.37
N ARG A 113 15.76 -9.63 11.71
CA ARG A 113 15.31 -10.60 10.71
C ARG A 113 16.29 -10.70 9.53
N GLN A 114 16.73 -9.57 9.00
CA GLN A 114 17.67 -9.54 7.88
C GLN A 114 19.04 -10.13 8.26
N ILE A 115 19.44 -10.03 9.52
CA ILE A 115 20.65 -10.68 10.05
C ILE A 115 20.45 -12.19 10.20
N ALA A 116 19.25 -12.62 10.63
CA ALA A 116 18.94 -14.04 10.80
C ALA A 116 18.80 -14.80 9.47
N ASP A 117 18.27 -14.14 8.43
CA ASP A 117 18.15 -14.62 7.03
C ASP A 117 17.54 -16.03 6.88
N ASP A 118 16.58 -16.38 7.73
CA ASP A 118 15.86 -17.66 7.68
C ASP A 118 14.51 -17.51 6.95
N ALA A 119 14.41 -18.14 5.77
CA ALA A 119 13.21 -18.11 4.94
C ALA A 119 12.09 -19.07 5.40
N GLN A 120 12.37 -20.00 6.34
CA GLN A 120 11.43 -21.05 6.74
C GLN A 120 10.54 -20.66 7.93
N VAL A 121 10.89 -19.59 8.65
CA VAL A 121 10.17 -19.14 9.85
C VAL A 121 9.11 -18.10 9.48
N VAL A 122 7.84 -18.33 9.83
CA VAL A 122 6.81 -17.30 9.70
C VAL A 122 7.06 -16.20 10.71
N ASP A 123 7.42 -15.03 10.18
CA ASP A 123 7.85 -13.89 10.96
C ASP A 123 6.68 -12.96 11.35
N ILE A 124 6.70 -12.50 12.59
CA ILE A 124 5.75 -11.52 13.13
C ILE A 124 5.87 -10.15 12.44
N THR A 125 6.99 -9.83 11.77
CA THR A 125 7.16 -8.50 11.15
C THR A 125 6.08 -8.18 10.11
N GLY A 126 5.50 -9.18 9.42
CA GLY A 126 4.35 -8.97 8.54
C GLY A 126 3.12 -8.44 9.28
N ALA A 127 2.81 -9.02 10.45
CA ALA A 127 1.77 -8.53 11.33
C ALA A 127 2.14 -7.15 11.91
N GLN A 128 3.42 -6.96 12.30
CA GLN A 128 3.91 -5.69 12.81
C GLN A 128 3.78 -4.56 11.79
N MET A 129 4.05 -4.83 10.51
CA MET A 129 3.87 -3.88 9.41
C MET A 129 2.41 -3.40 9.33
N VAL A 130 1.44 -4.30 9.45
CA VAL A 130 0.01 -3.94 9.54
C VAL A 130 -0.27 -3.13 10.80
N MET A 131 0.34 -3.50 11.93
CA MET A 131 0.20 -2.79 13.20
C MET A 131 0.74 -1.36 13.13
N VAL A 132 1.87 -1.11 12.47
CA VAL A 132 2.40 0.26 12.30
C VAL A 132 1.38 1.15 11.60
N MET A 133 0.72 0.65 10.56
CA MET A 133 -0.33 1.42 9.87
C MET A 133 -1.49 1.75 10.82
N LYS A 134 -2.04 0.73 11.48
CA LYS A 134 -3.18 0.86 12.41
C LYS A 134 -2.89 1.82 13.56
N LEU A 135 -1.73 1.67 14.19
CA LEU A 135 -1.37 2.40 15.41
C LEU A 135 -0.91 3.83 15.12
N SER A 136 -0.21 4.07 14.01
CA SER A 136 0.14 5.44 13.61
C SER A 136 -1.09 6.22 13.15
N SER A 137 -2.01 5.59 12.42
CA SER A 137 -3.33 6.17 12.12
C SER A 137 -4.10 6.49 13.41
N PHE A 138 -4.09 5.58 14.39
CA PHE A 138 -4.74 5.79 15.69
C PHE A 138 -4.24 7.06 16.40
N CYS A 139 -2.93 7.31 16.45
CA CYS A 139 -2.39 8.54 17.04
C CYS A 139 -2.91 9.79 16.32
N TRP A 140 -2.92 9.80 14.98
CA TRP A 140 -3.47 10.92 14.21
C TRP A 140 -4.96 11.12 14.44
N ASN A 141 -5.72 10.03 14.52
CA ASN A 141 -7.16 10.07 14.75
C ASN A 141 -7.51 10.61 16.14
N ILE A 142 -6.73 10.27 17.17
CA ILE A 142 -6.86 10.86 18.51
C ILE A 142 -6.52 12.35 18.49
N HIS A 143 -5.41 12.73 17.83
CA HIS A 143 -5.02 14.12 17.71
C HIS A 143 -6.12 14.95 17.02
N ASP A 144 -6.65 14.46 15.90
CA ASP A 144 -7.72 15.15 15.18
C ASP A 144 -9.02 15.23 16.00
N GLY A 145 -9.29 14.24 16.85
CA GLY A 145 -10.41 14.27 17.79
C GLY A 145 -10.30 15.32 18.90
N ARG A 146 -9.10 15.87 19.15
CA ARG A 146 -8.86 16.97 20.10
C ARG A 146 -8.98 18.35 19.47
N LEU A 147 -9.01 18.44 18.14
CA LEU A 147 -9.06 19.70 17.41
C LEU A 147 -10.51 20.17 17.17
N PRO A 148 -10.74 21.48 16.98
CA PRO A 148 -11.99 22.00 16.47
C PRO A 148 -12.34 21.36 15.12
N GLN A 149 -13.54 20.81 15.00
CA GLN A 149 -13.92 20.00 13.85
C GLN A 149 -14.07 20.83 12.58
N GLU A 150 -14.37 22.13 12.69
CA GLU A 150 -14.55 23.06 11.58
C GLU A 150 -13.27 23.19 10.72
N GLY A 151 -12.10 23.05 11.35
CA GLY A 151 -10.79 23.16 10.70
C GLY A 151 -10.27 21.87 10.07
N LEU A 152 -11.04 20.79 10.12
CA LEU A 152 -10.67 19.48 9.59
C LEU A 152 -11.30 19.20 8.22
N SER A 153 -10.57 18.49 7.37
CA SER A 153 -11.14 17.90 6.15
C SER A 153 -12.17 16.81 6.49
N ASP A 154 -13.06 16.50 5.54
CA ASP A 154 -14.09 15.48 5.78
C ASP A 154 -13.52 14.09 6.10
N ALA A 155 -12.38 13.72 5.49
CA ALA A 155 -11.69 12.48 5.81
C ALA A 155 -11.15 12.47 7.26
N GLN A 156 -10.63 13.61 7.74
CA GLN A 156 -10.16 13.74 9.12
C GLN A 156 -11.32 13.72 10.11
N LYS A 157 -12.41 14.45 9.82
CA LYS A 157 -13.65 14.41 10.63
C LYS A 157 -14.20 12.99 10.73
N TYR A 158 -14.20 12.25 9.62
CA TYR A 158 -14.69 10.87 9.59
C TYR A 158 -13.92 9.96 10.54
N SER A 159 -12.60 10.10 10.57
CA SER A 159 -11.67 9.25 11.34
C SER A 159 -11.37 9.76 12.75
N ALA A 160 -11.74 11.00 13.08
CA ALA A 160 -11.47 11.62 14.37
C ALA A 160 -12.04 10.81 15.54
N ILE A 161 -11.21 10.58 16.56
CA ILE A 161 -11.58 9.88 17.78
C ILE A 161 -11.76 10.92 18.90
N THR A 162 -13.01 11.34 19.10
CA THR A 162 -13.38 12.38 20.09
C THR A 162 -13.51 11.83 21.52
N GLN A 163 -13.67 10.52 21.67
CA GLN A 163 -13.71 9.85 22.97
C GLN A 163 -12.64 8.78 23.01
N PHE A 164 -11.73 8.91 23.98
CA PHE A 164 -10.61 8.01 24.14
C PHE A 164 -11.10 6.58 24.43
N PRO A 165 -10.56 5.55 23.76
CA PRO A 165 -11.09 4.20 23.86
C PRO A 165 -10.69 3.49 25.16
N SER A 166 -11.55 2.60 25.63
CA SER A 166 -11.18 1.66 26.69
C SER A 166 -10.06 0.72 26.24
N ILE A 167 -9.29 0.19 27.19
CA ILE A 167 -8.21 -0.77 26.90
C ILE A 167 -8.79 -2.01 26.18
N ALA A 168 -9.97 -2.48 26.58
CA ALA A 168 -10.60 -3.66 25.97
C ALA A 168 -10.97 -3.42 24.49
N ASP A 169 -11.54 -2.26 24.16
CA ASP A 169 -11.88 -1.93 22.77
C ASP A 169 -10.62 -1.73 21.93
N TYR A 170 -9.62 -1.08 22.49
CA TYR A 170 -8.32 -0.89 21.83
C TYR A 170 -7.60 -2.22 21.58
N LEU A 171 -7.58 -3.14 22.55
CA LEU A 171 -6.99 -4.46 22.36
C LEU A 171 -7.78 -5.31 21.35
N GLY A 172 -9.12 -5.21 21.33
CA GLY A 172 -9.94 -5.84 20.31
C GLY A 172 -9.64 -5.31 18.91
N TYR A 173 -9.42 -4.00 18.77
CA TYR A 173 -8.95 -3.38 17.53
C TYR A 173 -7.58 -3.91 17.12
N VAL A 174 -6.59 -3.86 18.02
CA VAL A 174 -5.20 -4.29 17.78
C VAL A 174 -5.18 -5.76 17.34
N LEU A 175 -5.83 -6.63 18.11
CA LEU A 175 -5.84 -8.07 17.95
C LEU A 175 -7.03 -8.57 17.11
N PHE A 176 -7.44 -7.84 16.07
CA PHE A 176 -8.54 -8.30 15.23
C PHE A 176 -8.13 -9.48 14.34
N PHE A 177 -8.42 -10.71 14.81
CA PHE A 177 -7.93 -11.97 14.21
C PHE A 177 -8.13 -12.12 12.70
N PRO A 178 -9.26 -11.68 12.06
CA PRO A 178 -9.44 -11.84 10.62
C PRO A 178 -8.40 -11.11 9.77
N SER A 179 -7.72 -10.13 10.35
CA SER A 179 -6.76 -9.25 9.68
C SER A 179 -5.36 -9.26 10.30
N LEU A 180 -5.14 -10.09 11.31
CA LEU A 180 -4.01 -9.97 12.23
C LEU A 180 -2.65 -10.10 11.53
N PHE A 181 -2.48 -11.15 10.71
CA PHE A 181 -1.17 -11.47 10.14
C PHE A 181 -0.88 -10.78 8.80
N ALA A 182 -1.87 -10.64 7.92
CA ALA A 182 -1.66 -10.15 6.56
C ALA A 182 -2.48 -8.89 6.20
N GLY A 183 -3.16 -8.30 7.18
CA GLY A 183 -4.16 -7.27 6.95
C GLY A 183 -5.48 -7.86 6.46
N PRO A 184 -6.40 -7.05 5.94
CA PRO A 184 -6.27 -5.61 5.64
C PRO A 184 -6.13 -4.72 6.89
N SER A 185 -5.40 -3.61 6.76
CA SER A 185 -5.41 -2.53 7.77
C SER A 185 -6.72 -1.75 7.73
N PHE A 186 -7.15 -1.21 8.87
CA PHE A 186 -8.37 -0.42 9.01
C PHE A 186 -8.30 0.56 10.18
N GLU A 187 -9.19 1.55 10.15
CA GLU A 187 -9.27 2.61 11.14
C GLU A 187 -9.95 2.16 12.44
N TYR A 188 -9.51 2.68 13.58
CA TYR A 188 -10.19 2.42 14.86
C TYR A 188 -11.64 2.90 14.87
N VAL A 189 -11.96 3.98 14.17
CA VAL A 189 -13.35 4.47 14.09
C VAL A 189 -14.28 3.44 13.43
N ASP A 190 -13.80 2.73 12.41
CA ASP A 190 -14.57 1.70 11.73
C ASP A 190 -14.78 0.49 12.64
N TYR A 191 -13.74 0.13 13.40
CA TYR A 191 -13.84 -0.89 14.44
C TYR A 191 -14.90 -0.55 15.48
N ARG A 192 -14.87 0.68 16.00
CA ARG A 192 -15.81 1.16 17.01
C ARG A 192 -17.24 1.16 16.49
N ARG A 193 -17.47 1.71 15.29
CA ARG A 193 -18.78 1.73 14.63
C ARG A 193 -19.30 0.33 14.30
N TRP A 194 -18.42 -0.62 14.00
CA TRP A 194 -18.79 -2.03 13.85
C TRP A 194 -19.17 -2.67 15.19
N LEU A 195 -18.41 -2.35 16.24
CA LEU A 195 -18.59 -2.90 17.58
C LEU A 195 -19.95 -2.48 18.18
N ASP A 196 -20.29 -1.20 18.08
CA ASP A 196 -21.57 -0.61 18.52
C ASP A 196 -22.69 -0.73 17.49
N THR A 197 -22.39 -1.29 16.31
CA THR A 197 -23.29 -1.53 15.18
C THR A 197 -23.83 -0.30 14.44
N THR A 198 -23.33 0.90 14.74
CA THR A 198 -23.68 2.13 14.01
C THR A 198 -23.19 2.13 12.56
N LEU A 199 -22.18 1.30 12.24
CA LEU A 199 -21.70 1.09 10.86
C LEU A 199 -22.82 0.59 9.93
N PHE A 200 -23.86 -0.04 10.49
CA PHE A 200 -24.98 -0.62 9.76
C PHE A 200 -26.26 0.22 9.81
N ASP A 201 -26.19 1.43 10.37
CA ASP A 201 -27.36 2.30 10.43
C ASP A 201 -27.77 2.72 9.01
N ILE A 202 -29.09 2.82 8.82
CA ILE A 202 -29.72 3.07 7.52
C ILE A 202 -29.94 4.57 7.40
N PRO A 203 -29.53 5.21 6.30
CA PRO A 203 -29.79 6.63 6.09
C PRO A 203 -31.29 6.96 6.21
N PRO A 204 -31.67 8.10 6.80
CA PRO A 204 -33.02 8.62 6.72
C PRO A 204 -33.50 8.67 5.26
N ASP A 205 -34.78 8.41 5.01
CA ASP A 205 -35.41 8.40 3.68
C ASP A 205 -35.01 7.25 2.74
N THR A 206 -34.40 6.18 3.26
CA THR A 206 -34.14 4.96 2.48
C THR A 206 -35.44 4.17 2.27
N ASP A 207 -35.75 3.83 1.01
CA ASP A 207 -36.82 2.89 0.66
C ASP A 207 -36.62 1.53 1.38
N PRO A 208 -37.58 1.09 2.22
CA PRO A 208 -37.49 -0.18 2.95
C PRO A 208 -37.24 -1.41 2.07
N SER A 209 -37.67 -1.38 0.81
CA SER A 209 -37.44 -2.47 -0.15
C SER A 209 -35.97 -2.60 -0.58
N LYS A 210 -35.19 -1.53 -0.42
CA LYS A 210 -33.77 -1.45 -0.79
C LYS A 210 -32.84 -1.72 0.39
N VAL A 211 -33.39 -1.75 1.61
CA VAL A 211 -32.62 -2.07 2.81
C VAL A 211 -32.10 -3.50 2.74
N PRO A 212 -30.79 -3.72 2.94
CA PRO A 212 -30.21 -5.05 2.89
C PRO A 212 -30.87 -6.01 3.90
N PRO A 213 -31.23 -7.23 3.48
CA PRO A 213 -31.89 -8.17 4.37
C PRO A 213 -30.93 -8.59 5.49
N THR A 214 -31.40 -8.48 6.73
CA THR A 214 -30.75 -9.04 7.90
C THR A 214 -31.37 -10.40 8.25
N ARG A 215 -30.88 -11.06 9.31
CA ARG A 215 -31.45 -12.35 9.76
C ARG A 215 -31.62 -12.34 11.27
N LYS A 216 -32.86 -12.56 11.72
CA LYS A 216 -33.30 -12.38 13.12
C LYS A 216 -33.12 -10.91 13.54
N LYS A 217 -32.96 -10.65 14.83
CA LYS A 217 -32.78 -9.30 15.42
C LYS A 217 -31.37 -8.70 15.23
N ARG A 218 -30.66 -9.02 14.15
CA ARG A 218 -29.27 -8.56 13.93
C ARG A 218 -29.24 -7.36 12.99
N LYS A 219 -28.35 -6.40 13.23
CA LYS A 219 -28.13 -5.27 12.31
C LYS A 219 -27.23 -5.60 11.11
N ILE A 220 -26.30 -6.54 11.27
CA ILE A 220 -25.34 -6.89 10.21
C ILE A 220 -26.06 -7.56 9.02
N PRO A 221 -25.92 -7.03 7.79
CA PRO A 221 -26.48 -7.65 6.58
C PRO A 221 -25.93 -9.05 6.29
N ARG A 222 -26.62 -9.81 5.43
CA ARG A 222 -26.16 -11.15 5.02
C ARG A 222 -24.81 -11.10 4.30
N SER A 223 -23.75 -11.48 5.00
CA SER A 223 -22.37 -11.50 4.51
C SER A 223 -21.83 -12.87 4.06
N GLY A 224 -22.64 -13.94 4.18
CA GLY A 224 -22.17 -15.31 3.91
C GLY A 224 -21.72 -15.55 2.47
N THR A 225 -22.60 -15.26 1.51
CA THR A 225 -22.31 -15.42 0.07
C THR A 225 -21.10 -14.61 -0.41
N PRO A 226 -20.98 -13.29 -0.12
CA PRO A 226 -19.81 -12.52 -0.56
C PRO A 226 -18.52 -13.01 0.12
N ALA A 227 -18.56 -13.44 1.38
CA ALA A 227 -17.41 -14.05 2.04
C ALA A 227 -16.98 -15.36 1.37
N VAL A 228 -17.92 -16.28 1.08
CA VAL A 228 -17.61 -17.53 0.38
C VAL A 228 -17.06 -17.28 -1.02
N LYS A 229 -17.55 -16.25 -1.72
CA LYS A 229 -16.97 -15.85 -3.01
C LYS A 229 -15.49 -15.47 -2.88
N LYS A 230 -15.15 -14.65 -1.88
CA LYS A 230 -13.75 -14.26 -1.61
C LYS A 230 -12.89 -15.43 -1.13
N LEU A 231 -13.45 -16.37 -0.36
CA LEU A 231 -12.80 -17.64 0.00
C LEU A 231 -12.40 -18.44 -1.25
N VAL A 232 -13.36 -18.70 -2.14
CA VAL A 232 -13.11 -19.47 -3.37
C VAL A 232 -12.10 -18.75 -4.26
N VAL A 233 -12.25 -17.45 -4.48
CA VAL A 233 -11.29 -16.64 -5.26
C VAL A 233 -9.89 -16.71 -4.64
N GLY A 234 -9.78 -16.59 -3.32
CA GLY A 234 -8.51 -16.69 -2.61
C GLY A 234 -7.84 -18.06 -2.80
N LEU A 235 -8.59 -19.14 -2.64
CA LEU A 235 -8.09 -20.51 -2.86
C LEU A 235 -7.65 -20.75 -4.30
N VAL A 236 -8.41 -20.24 -5.28
CA VAL A 236 -8.01 -20.31 -6.70
C VAL A 236 -6.68 -19.60 -6.93
N TRP A 237 -6.48 -18.40 -6.38
CA TRP A 237 -5.20 -17.70 -6.53
C TRP A 237 -4.04 -18.41 -5.84
N ILE A 238 -4.23 -18.98 -4.65
CA ILE A 238 -3.21 -19.80 -4.00
C ILE A 238 -2.87 -21.02 -4.85
N PHE A 239 -3.89 -21.72 -5.40
CA PHE A 239 -3.66 -22.85 -6.28
C PHE A 239 -2.83 -22.45 -7.52
N VAL A 240 -3.21 -21.37 -8.20
CA VAL A 240 -2.47 -20.88 -9.38
C VAL A 240 -1.04 -20.44 -8.98
N PHE A 241 -0.85 -19.82 -7.82
CA PHE A 241 0.48 -19.51 -7.28
C PHE A 241 1.32 -20.78 -7.11
N LEU A 242 0.79 -21.85 -6.51
CA LEU A 242 1.52 -23.10 -6.34
C LEU A 242 1.91 -23.73 -7.69
N GLN A 243 1.04 -23.65 -8.71
CA GLN A 243 1.33 -24.20 -10.03
C GLN A 243 2.40 -23.41 -10.81
N LEU A 244 2.39 -22.08 -10.68
CA LEU A 244 3.31 -21.21 -11.44
C LEU A 244 4.58 -20.87 -10.67
N GLY A 245 4.51 -20.75 -9.36
CA GLY A 245 5.61 -20.41 -8.47
C GLY A 245 6.73 -21.43 -8.52
N GLY A 246 6.42 -22.72 -8.66
CA GLY A 246 7.43 -23.77 -8.87
C GLY A 246 8.10 -23.76 -10.26
N ARG A 247 7.54 -23.02 -11.23
CA ARG A 247 8.08 -22.94 -12.60
C ARG A 247 8.89 -21.66 -12.84
N PHE A 248 8.47 -20.56 -12.25
CA PHE A 248 9.11 -19.26 -12.39
C PHE A 248 9.72 -18.85 -11.06
N THR A 249 10.95 -19.29 -10.82
CA THR A 249 11.66 -19.08 -9.55
C THR A 249 12.81 -18.08 -9.69
N THR A 250 13.24 -17.53 -8.55
CA THR A 250 14.42 -16.68 -8.42
C THR A 250 15.70 -17.42 -8.81
N GLU A 251 15.82 -18.69 -8.42
CA GLU A 251 16.99 -19.53 -8.71
C GLU A 251 17.11 -19.77 -10.22
N PHE A 252 15.98 -19.99 -10.91
CA PHE A 252 16.00 -20.19 -12.35
C PHE A 252 16.50 -18.94 -13.09
N VAL A 253 15.97 -17.76 -12.79
CA VAL A 253 16.40 -16.52 -13.48
C VAL A 253 17.83 -16.10 -13.13
N LEU A 254 18.38 -16.61 -12.03
CA LEU A 254 19.78 -16.47 -11.62
C LEU A 254 20.71 -17.59 -12.13
N SER A 255 20.17 -18.67 -12.69
CA SER A 255 20.98 -19.76 -13.26
C SER A 255 21.55 -19.44 -14.64
N ASP A 256 22.61 -20.12 -15.06
CA ASP A 256 23.18 -19.96 -16.42
C ASP A 256 22.24 -20.51 -17.51
N LYS A 257 21.38 -21.50 -17.17
CA LYS A 257 20.37 -22.05 -18.10
C LYS A 257 19.41 -20.98 -18.60
N PHE A 258 19.16 -19.93 -17.80
CA PHE A 258 18.32 -18.82 -18.22
C PHE A 258 18.97 -18.00 -19.35
N LEU A 259 20.31 -17.95 -19.42
CA LEU A 259 21.03 -17.23 -20.48
C LEU A 259 20.95 -17.92 -21.84
N GLU A 260 20.69 -19.23 -21.87
CA GLU A 260 20.45 -19.99 -23.11
C GLU A 260 19.18 -19.52 -23.84
N PHE A 261 18.27 -18.83 -23.13
CA PHE A 261 17.04 -18.33 -23.73
C PHE A 261 17.28 -17.07 -24.57
N GLY A 262 16.61 -16.99 -25.72
CA GLY A 262 16.52 -15.77 -26.52
C GLY A 262 15.92 -14.60 -25.72
N PHE A 263 16.23 -13.37 -26.12
CA PHE A 263 15.87 -12.15 -25.37
C PHE A 263 14.37 -12.06 -25.02
N LEU A 264 13.48 -12.29 -25.99
CA LEU A 264 12.03 -12.22 -25.76
C LEU A 264 11.55 -13.25 -24.75
N ARG A 265 12.13 -14.46 -24.78
CA ARG A 265 11.81 -15.51 -23.81
C ARG A 265 12.33 -15.15 -22.42
N ARG A 266 13.52 -14.54 -22.32
CA ARG A 266 14.04 -14.01 -21.04
C ARG A 266 13.13 -12.94 -20.45
N VAL A 267 12.70 -11.96 -21.26
CA VAL A 267 11.74 -10.92 -20.84
C VAL A 267 10.42 -11.53 -20.37
N PHE A 268 9.87 -12.48 -21.13
CA PHE A 268 8.65 -13.17 -20.75
C PHE A 268 8.81 -13.94 -19.42
N THR A 269 9.91 -14.67 -19.24
CA THR A 269 10.17 -15.43 -18.01
C THR A 269 10.27 -14.51 -16.78
N VAL A 270 10.99 -13.39 -16.85
CA VAL A 270 11.08 -12.46 -15.69
C VAL A 270 9.75 -11.76 -15.43
N TYR A 271 8.98 -11.43 -16.48
CA TYR A 271 7.61 -10.96 -16.30
C TYR A 271 6.75 -12.01 -15.57
N MET A 272 6.85 -13.28 -15.98
CA MET A 272 6.12 -14.38 -15.37
C MET A 272 6.53 -14.64 -13.92
N LEU A 273 7.80 -14.44 -13.55
CA LEU A 273 8.25 -14.47 -12.15
C LEU A 273 7.48 -13.44 -11.30
N GLY A 274 7.42 -12.19 -11.74
CA GLY A 274 6.66 -11.14 -11.05
C GLY A 274 5.14 -11.38 -11.06
N PHE A 275 4.60 -11.91 -12.16
CA PHE A 275 3.19 -12.27 -12.28
C PHE A 275 2.79 -13.42 -11.35
N ALA A 276 3.54 -14.52 -11.35
CA ALA A 276 3.32 -15.65 -10.45
C ALA A 276 3.44 -15.21 -8.97
N THR A 277 4.46 -14.42 -8.64
CA THR A 277 4.67 -13.94 -7.26
C THR A 277 3.51 -13.12 -6.72
N ARG A 278 2.80 -12.35 -7.56
CA ARG A 278 1.62 -11.57 -7.13
C ARG A 278 0.46 -12.45 -6.64
N PHE A 279 0.31 -13.65 -7.19
CA PHE A 279 -0.82 -14.53 -6.90
C PHE A 279 -0.89 -14.98 -5.44
N LYS A 280 0.25 -15.15 -4.75
CA LYS A 280 0.24 -15.42 -3.30
C LYS A 280 -0.44 -14.30 -2.51
N TYR A 281 -0.19 -13.05 -2.89
CA TYR A 281 -0.82 -11.89 -2.26
C TYR A 281 -2.30 -11.78 -2.62
N TYR A 282 -2.67 -12.04 -3.88
CA TYR A 282 -4.09 -12.08 -4.28
C TYR A 282 -4.87 -13.13 -3.48
N GLY A 283 -4.26 -14.30 -3.28
CA GLY A 283 -4.82 -15.37 -2.46
C GLY A 283 -5.01 -14.95 -1.01
N VAL A 284 -3.91 -14.62 -0.33
CA VAL A 284 -3.91 -14.26 1.10
C VAL A 284 -4.81 -13.06 1.41
N TRP A 285 -4.74 -11.99 0.60
CA TRP A 285 -5.60 -10.82 0.81
C TRP A 285 -7.07 -11.08 0.49
N SER A 286 -7.39 -11.94 -0.48
CA SER A 286 -8.79 -12.33 -0.71
C SER A 286 -9.33 -13.19 0.44
N LEU A 287 -8.53 -14.10 0.99
CA LEU A 287 -8.93 -14.95 2.11
C LEU A 287 -9.21 -14.13 3.37
N THR A 288 -8.32 -13.21 3.73
CA THR A 288 -8.47 -12.32 4.89
C THR A 288 -9.61 -11.31 4.71
N GLU A 289 -9.75 -10.73 3.51
CA GLU A 289 -10.88 -9.87 3.18
C GLU A 289 -12.22 -10.62 3.31
N GLY A 290 -12.31 -11.86 2.84
CA GLY A 290 -13.52 -12.67 2.99
C GLY A 290 -13.88 -12.97 4.44
N ALA A 291 -12.90 -13.19 5.32
CA ALA A 291 -13.12 -13.34 6.76
C ALA A 291 -13.61 -12.01 7.40
N CYS A 292 -13.06 -10.87 6.98
CA CYS A 292 -13.51 -9.54 7.39
C CYS A 292 -14.92 -9.20 6.89
N ILE A 293 -15.27 -9.60 5.66
CA ILE A 293 -16.64 -9.51 5.13
C ILE A 293 -17.56 -10.36 6.00
N LEU A 294 -17.14 -11.59 6.32
CA LEU A 294 -17.97 -12.50 7.08
C LEU A 294 -18.29 -11.97 8.47
N SER A 295 -17.33 -11.35 9.16
CA SER A 295 -17.52 -10.70 10.47
C SER A 295 -18.39 -9.42 10.41
N GLY A 296 -18.58 -8.85 9.22
CA GLY A 296 -19.34 -7.62 9.00
C GLY A 296 -18.47 -6.37 8.82
N MET A 297 -17.17 -6.44 9.14
CA MET A 297 -16.23 -5.32 9.01
C MET A 297 -16.01 -4.86 7.55
N GLY A 298 -16.23 -5.74 6.57
CA GLY A 298 -16.13 -5.39 5.15
C GLY A 298 -17.26 -4.51 4.60
N TYR A 299 -18.31 -4.24 5.38
CA TYR A 299 -19.49 -3.50 4.93
C TYR A 299 -19.19 -2.03 4.61
N ASN A 300 -19.65 -1.58 3.45
CA ASN A 300 -19.44 -0.21 2.97
C ASN A 300 -20.74 0.42 2.43
N GLY A 301 -21.85 0.21 3.14
CA GLY A 301 -23.16 0.68 2.71
C GLY A 301 -23.76 -0.15 1.58
N PHE A 302 -24.75 0.42 0.90
CA PHE A 302 -25.44 -0.19 -0.22
C PHE A 302 -25.92 0.89 -1.21
N ASP A 303 -26.21 0.47 -2.43
CA ASP A 303 -26.79 1.34 -3.45
C ASP A 303 -28.28 1.56 -3.18
N ASN A 304 -28.69 2.81 -2.96
CA ASN A 304 -30.08 3.17 -2.69
C ASN A 304 -31.03 2.87 -3.86
N LYS A 305 -30.53 2.70 -5.09
CA LYS A 305 -31.35 2.35 -6.26
C LYS A 305 -31.54 0.84 -6.40
N THR A 306 -30.44 0.10 -6.28
CA THR A 306 -30.42 -1.36 -6.55
C THR A 306 -30.54 -2.22 -5.31
N GLY A 307 -30.32 -1.68 -4.11
CA GLY A 307 -30.23 -2.43 -2.84
C GLY A 307 -28.94 -3.27 -2.73
N LYS A 308 -28.01 -3.12 -3.68
CA LYS A 308 -26.77 -3.91 -3.70
C LYS A 308 -25.83 -3.46 -2.60
N VAL A 309 -25.49 -4.39 -1.70
CA VAL A 309 -24.51 -4.16 -0.62
C VAL A 309 -23.09 -4.08 -1.18
N PHE A 310 -22.33 -3.10 -0.70
CA PHE A 310 -20.91 -2.99 -0.97
C PHE A 310 -20.11 -3.65 0.16
N TRP A 311 -19.24 -4.59 -0.23
CA TRP A 311 -18.39 -5.37 0.69
C TRP A 311 -16.90 -5.08 0.46
N ASN A 312 -16.58 -3.83 0.14
CA ASN A 312 -15.25 -3.40 -0.31
C ASN A 312 -14.56 -2.42 0.65
N ARG A 313 -15.07 -2.22 1.88
CA ARG A 313 -14.45 -1.30 2.86
C ARG A 313 -12.98 -1.66 3.11
N LEU A 314 -12.71 -2.96 3.20
CA LEU A 314 -11.40 -3.51 3.53
C LEU A 314 -10.75 -4.22 2.33
N GLU A 315 -11.18 -3.90 1.10
CA GLU A 315 -10.57 -4.47 -0.10
C GLU A 315 -9.11 -4.02 -0.21
N ASN A 316 -8.18 -4.97 -0.09
CA ASN A 316 -6.76 -4.63 -0.12
C ASN A 316 -6.16 -4.68 -1.53
N VAL A 317 -6.77 -5.41 -2.46
CA VAL A 317 -6.27 -5.59 -3.82
C VAL A 317 -7.42 -5.76 -4.80
N ASP A 318 -7.24 -5.21 -6.00
CA ASP A 318 -8.08 -5.47 -7.17
C ASP A 318 -7.20 -6.10 -8.26
N PRO A 319 -7.15 -7.45 -8.35
CA PRO A 319 -6.33 -8.15 -9.32
C PRO A 319 -6.63 -7.73 -10.76
N TRP A 320 -7.91 -7.50 -11.09
CA TRP A 320 -8.29 -7.19 -12.46
C TRP A 320 -7.88 -5.77 -12.84
N GLY A 321 -8.11 -4.80 -11.95
CA GLY A 321 -7.64 -3.44 -12.14
C GLY A 321 -6.11 -3.35 -12.27
N LEU A 322 -5.38 -4.23 -11.60
CA LEU A 322 -3.92 -4.30 -11.66
C LEU A 322 -3.43 -4.94 -12.97
N GLU A 323 -3.90 -6.14 -13.31
CA GLU A 323 -3.44 -6.86 -14.50
C GLU A 323 -3.89 -6.21 -15.81
N THR A 324 -4.95 -5.38 -15.79
CA THR A 324 -5.42 -4.61 -16.96
C THR A 324 -4.98 -3.15 -16.94
N ALA A 325 -4.17 -2.73 -15.96
CA ALA A 325 -3.72 -1.36 -15.83
C ALA A 325 -2.90 -0.90 -17.05
N GLN A 326 -3.23 0.30 -17.53
CA GLN A 326 -2.58 0.96 -18.67
C GLN A 326 -1.62 2.09 -18.26
N ASN A 327 -1.37 2.24 -16.96
CA ASN A 327 -0.40 3.20 -16.41
C ASN A 327 -0.07 2.81 -14.96
N SER A 328 1.05 3.33 -14.44
CA SER A 328 1.52 3.05 -13.09
C SER A 328 0.58 3.51 -11.98
N HIS A 329 -0.14 4.62 -12.16
CA HIS A 329 -1.10 5.09 -11.16
C HIS A 329 -2.27 4.11 -10.99
N ALA A 330 -2.85 3.62 -12.09
CA ALA A 330 -3.90 2.60 -12.05
C ALA A 330 -3.38 1.27 -11.48
N TYR A 331 -2.19 0.85 -11.89
CA TYR A 331 -1.58 -0.39 -11.41
C TYR A 331 -1.36 -0.36 -9.89
N LEU A 332 -0.68 0.68 -9.40
CA LEU A 332 -0.33 0.81 -7.98
C LEU A 332 -1.55 1.20 -7.12
N GLY A 333 -2.55 1.86 -7.69
CA GLY A 333 -3.83 2.14 -7.03
C GLY A 333 -4.70 0.89 -6.83
N SER A 334 -4.44 -0.18 -7.57
CA SER A 334 -5.10 -1.48 -7.40
C SER A 334 -4.31 -2.46 -6.51
N TRP A 335 -3.08 -2.13 -6.13
CA TRP A 335 -2.21 -2.93 -5.26
C TRP A 335 -2.16 -2.35 -3.85
N ASN A 336 -2.35 -3.19 -2.81
CA ASN A 336 -2.19 -2.80 -1.41
C ASN A 336 -2.89 -1.46 -1.06
N LYS A 337 -4.20 -1.41 -1.33
CA LYS A 337 -5.02 -0.20 -1.27
C LYS A 337 -5.02 0.45 0.11
N ASN A 338 -5.03 -0.35 1.18
CA ASN A 338 -5.02 0.19 2.55
C ASN A 338 -3.67 0.83 2.91
N THR A 339 -2.55 0.31 2.40
CA THR A 339 -1.24 0.95 2.56
C THR A 339 -1.17 2.26 1.78
N ASN A 340 -1.71 2.30 0.56
CA ASN A 340 -1.84 3.54 -0.20
C ASN A 340 -2.68 4.59 0.56
N HIS A 341 -3.80 4.17 1.14
CA HIS A 341 -4.65 5.03 1.97
C HIS A 341 -3.89 5.57 3.19
N TRP A 342 -3.15 4.70 3.88
CA TRP A 342 -2.34 5.08 5.04
C TRP A 342 -1.25 6.11 4.67
N LEU A 343 -0.42 5.79 3.69
CA LEU A 343 0.65 6.66 3.20
C LEU A 343 0.10 8.03 2.76
N ARG A 344 -1.04 8.05 2.07
CA ARG A 344 -1.67 9.31 1.65
C ARG A 344 -2.14 10.13 2.86
N ASN A 345 -2.94 9.56 3.74
CA ASN A 345 -3.71 10.33 4.72
C ASN A 345 -2.93 10.63 6.01
N TYR A 346 -1.92 9.82 6.33
CA TYR A 346 -1.17 9.92 7.59
C TYR A 346 0.29 10.30 7.41
N ILE A 347 0.82 10.25 6.18
CA ILE A 347 2.17 10.72 5.86
C ILE A 347 2.08 11.90 4.90
N TYR A 348 1.72 11.67 3.63
CA TYR A 348 1.77 12.68 2.56
C TYR A 348 1.01 13.97 2.88
N LEU A 349 -0.24 13.85 3.32
CA LEU A 349 -1.05 15.01 3.69
C LEU A 349 -0.64 15.63 5.02
N ARG A 350 -0.02 14.86 5.93
CA ARG A 350 0.35 15.32 7.28
C ARG A 350 1.67 16.07 7.34
N VAL A 351 2.63 15.70 6.51
CA VAL A 351 3.89 16.45 6.35
C VAL A 351 3.70 17.74 5.54
N THR A 352 2.55 17.90 4.88
CA THR A 352 2.22 19.11 4.15
C THR A 352 1.69 20.19 5.11
N PRO A 353 2.31 21.38 5.18
CA PRO A 353 1.83 22.45 6.04
C PRO A 353 0.40 22.87 5.68
N LYS A 354 -0.41 23.23 6.69
CA LYS A 354 -1.78 23.71 6.48
C LYS A 354 -1.80 24.88 5.48
N GLY A 355 -2.73 24.83 4.52
CA GLY A 355 -2.89 25.84 3.48
C GLY A 355 -1.89 25.75 2.31
N LYS A 356 -0.90 24.85 2.36
CA LYS A 356 0.00 24.59 1.24
C LYS A 356 -0.42 23.34 0.46
N LYS A 357 -0.07 23.31 -0.82
CA LYS A 357 -0.20 22.10 -1.63
C LYS A 357 0.97 21.17 -1.32
N PRO A 358 0.76 19.86 -1.25
CA PRO A 358 1.85 18.90 -1.14
C PRO A 358 2.79 19.05 -2.34
N GLY A 359 4.09 19.13 -2.06
CA GLY A 359 5.16 19.15 -3.06
C GLY A 359 6.18 18.03 -2.81
N PHE A 360 7.42 18.25 -3.25
CA PHE A 360 8.50 17.27 -3.16
C PHE A 360 8.75 16.68 -1.78
N ARG A 361 8.84 17.52 -0.74
CA ARG A 361 9.12 17.05 0.62
C ARG A 361 8.08 16.04 1.09
N ALA A 362 6.82 16.26 0.69
CA ALA A 362 5.74 15.33 1.01
C ALA A 362 5.87 14.01 0.24
N SER A 363 6.17 14.07 -1.06
CA SER A 363 6.47 12.88 -1.87
C SER A 363 7.65 12.09 -1.29
N MET A 364 8.78 12.74 -1.00
CA MET A 364 9.99 12.10 -0.47
C MET A 364 9.78 11.49 0.91
N ALA A 365 9.08 12.17 1.81
CA ALA A 365 8.75 11.63 3.12
C ALA A 365 7.87 10.37 3.00
N THR A 366 6.89 10.39 2.09
CA THR A 366 6.00 9.25 1.86
C THR A 366 6.74 8.07 1.23
N PHE A 367 7.64 8.36 0.29
CA PHE A 367 8.53 7.39 -0.33
C PHE A 367 9.44 6.71 0.70
N ALA A 368 10.17 7.51 1.50
CA ALA A 368 11.09 7.02 2.50
C ALA A 368 10.36 6.17 3.54
N THR A 369 9.19 6.62 4.00
CA THR A 369 8.33 5.83 4.89
C THR A 369 7.93 4.50 4.27
N SER A 370 7.51 4.49 2.99
CA SER A 370 7.14 3.26 2.29
C SER A 370 8.32 2.28 2.20
N ALA A 371 9.51 2.75 1.83
CA ALA A 371 10.70 1.92 1.73
C ALA A 371 11.11 1.32 3.10
N LEU A 372 11.22 2.17 4.13
CA LEU A 372 11.54 1.76 5.50
C LEU A 372 10.49 0.82 6.09
N TRP A 373 9.23 0.98 5.70
CA TRP A 373 8.15 0.10 6.12
C TRP A 373 8.34 -1.34 5.62
N HIS A 374 8.84 -1.49 4.39
CA HIS A 374 9.16 -2.81 3.82
C HIS A 374 10.44 -3.42 4.39
N GLY A 375 11.45 -2.62 4.72
CA GLY A 375 12.66 -3.08 5.40
C GLY A 375 13.96 -2.47 4.85
N PHE A 376 15.09 -3.14 5.11
CA PHE A 376 16.44 -2.64 4.79
C PHE A 376 17.15 -3.39 3.66
N TYR A 377 16.48 -4.36 3.03
CA TYR A 377 17.01 -5.04 1.85
C TYR A 377 17.17 -4.06 0.67
N PRO A 378 18.35 -4.01 0.01
CA PRO A 378 18.60 -3.08 -1.10
C PRO A 378 17.59 -3.18 -2.26
N GLY A 379 17.05 -4.38 -2.50
CA GLY A 379 16.08 -4.63 -3.54
C GLY A 379 14.80 -3.78 -3.42
N TYR A 380 14.35 -3.49 -2.19
CA TYR A 380 13.21 -2.59 -1.97
C TYR A 380 13.50 -1.19 -2.53
N TYR A 381 14.67 -0.64 -2.19
CA TYR A 381 15.08 0.70 -2.61
C TYR A 381 15.26 0.79 -4.13
N LEU A 382 15.84 -0.23 -4.76
CA LEU A 382 15.96 -0.30 -6.23
C LEU A 382 14.59 -0.24 -6.90
N THR A 383 13.62 -1.05 -6.44
CA THR A 383 12.26 -1.05 -6.97
C THR A 383 11.56 0.28 -6.77
N PHE A 384 11.66 0.86 -5.57
CA PHE A 384 11.00 2.12 -5.28
C PHE A 384 11.60 3.28 -6.09
N VAL A 385 12.93 3.42 -6.13
CA VAL A 385 13.59 4.49 -6.90
C VAL A 385 13.22 4.40 -8.38
N LEU A 386 13.27 3.21 -9.00
CA LEU A 386 12.84 3.06 -10.38
C LEU A 386 11.34 3.36 -10.54
N GLY A 387 10.52 2.92 -9.59
CA GLY A 387 9.09 3.21 -9.52
C GLY A 387 8.77 4.71 -9.57
N SER A 388 9.56 5.58 -8.93
CA SER A 388 9.29 7.01 -8.93
C SER A 388 9.49 7.62 -10.31
N PHE A 389 10.55 7.22 -11.02
CA PHE A 389 10.78 7.66 -12.39
C PHE A 389 9.72 7.12 -13.35
N ILE A 390 9.25 5.89 -13.15
CA ILE A 390 8.16 5.31 -13.93
C ILE A 390 6.87 6.13 -13.78
N GLN A 391 6.55 6.61 -12.57
CA GLN A 391 5.37 7.47 -12.36
C GLN A 391 5.47 8.81 -13.11
N THR A 392 6.66 9.41 -13.12
CA THR A 392 6.94 10.63 -13.89
C THR A 392 6.68 10.43 -15.36
N VAL A 393 7.28 9.37 -15.92
CA VAL A 393 7.19 9.06 -17.34
C VAL A 393 5.73 8.74 -17.71
N ALA A 394 5.05 7.92 -16.92
CA ALA A 394 3.65 7.59 -17.13
C ALA A 394 2.74 8.83 -17.15
N LYS A 395 2.98 9.79 -16.23
CA LYS A 395 2.27 11.07 -16.20
C LYS A 395 2.53 11.89 -17.47
N ASN A 396 3.77 11.96 -17.94
CA ASN A 396 4.11 12.66 -19.18
C ASN A 396 3.43 12.04 -20.41
N PHE A 397 3.40 10.71 -20.51
CA PHE A 397 2.64 10.04 -21.57
C PHE A 397 1.13 10.32 -21.48
N ARG A 398 0.55 10.35 -20.27
CA ARG A 398 -0.88 10.70 -20.09
C ARG A 398 -1.17 12.15 -20.47
N ARG A 399 -0.26 13.07 -20.16
CA ARG A 399 -0.44 14.50 -20.41
C ARG A 399 -0.17 14.92 -21.85
N TYR A 400 0.86 14.35 -22.48
CA TYR A 400 1.39 14.84 -23.75
C TYR A 400 1.17 13.88 -24.93
N VAL A 401 0.87 12.60 -24.69
CA VAL A 401 0.71 11.60 -25.77
C VAL A 401 -0.74 11.10 -25.86
N ARG A 402 -1.36 10.71 -24.74
CA ARG A 402 -2.76 10.23 -24.72
C ARG A 402 -3.76 11.16 -25.42
N PRO A 403 -3.69 12.51 -25.30
CA PRO A 403 -4.68 13.39 -25.92
C PRO A 403 -4.75 13.23 -27.45
N PHE A 404 -3.70 12.74 -28.11
CA PHE A 404 -3.74 12.46 -29.55
C PHE A 404 -4.74 11.35 -29.93
N PHE A 405 -5.14 10.52 -28.97
CA PHE A 405 -6.07 9.41 -29.17
C PHE A 405 -7.49 9.71 -28.66
N LEU A 406 -7.76 10.96 -28.27
CA LEU A 406 -9.08 11.43 -27.85
C LEU A 406 -9.59 12.49 -28.84
N THR A 407 -10.88 12.77 -28.86
CA THR A 407 -11.43 13.90 -29.61
C THR A 407 -10.78 15.22 -29.17
N PRO A 408 -10.76 16.29 -30.00
CA PRO A 408 -10.11 17.57 -29.67
C PRO A 408 -10.57 18.21 -28.34
N ASP A 409 -11.82 17.95 -27.94
CA ASP A 409 -12.42 18.34 -26.66
C ASP A 409 -12.05 17.40 -25.48
N GLY A 410 -11.37 16.29 -25.77
CA GLY A 410 -10.97 15.25 -24.84
C GLY A 410 -12.10 14.35 -24.34
N ALA A 411 -13.32 14.48 -24.86
CA ALA A 411 -14.52 13.82 -24.33
C ALA A 411 -14.64 12.36 -24.74
N HIS A 412 -14.26 12.03 -25.97
CA HIS A 412 -14.51 10.71 -26.57
C HIS A 412 -13.24 10.06 -27.13
N PRO A 413 -13.18 8.73 -27.17
CA PRO A 413 -12.06 8.00 -27.76
C PRO A 413 -12.06 8.10 -29.29
N MET A 414 -10.89 8.28 -29.91
CA MET A 414 -10.71 8.14 -31.36
C MET A 414 -10.55 6.65 -31.76
N PRO A 415 -10.73 6.26 -33.04
CA PRO A 415 -10.58 4.86 -33.47
C PRO A 415 -9.24 4.22 -33.10
N TYR A 416 -8.15 5.00 -33.14
CA TYR A 416 -6.81 4.51 -32.80
C TYR A 416 -6.55 4.37 -31.30
N LYS A 417 -7.47 4.82 -30.43
CA LYS A 417 -7.29 4.73 -28.98
C LYS A 417 -7.15 3.30 -28.50
N ARG A 418 -7.85 2.35 -29.13
CA ARG A 418 -7.75 0.92 -28.77
C ARG A 418 -6.31 0.39 -28.87
N TYR A 419 -5.57 0.81 -29.89
CA TYR A 419 -4.18 0.38 -30.09
C TYR A 419 -3.25 1.06 -29.09
N TYR A 420 -3.48 2.36 -28.82
CA TYR A 420 -2.78 3.06 -27.74
C TYR A 420 -3.01 2.41 -26.38
N ASP A 421 -4.23 1.99 -26.09
CA ASP A 421 -4.61 1.35 -24.84
C ASP A 421 -3.93 -0.02 -24.69
N ILE A 422 -3.91 -0.85 -25.75
CA ILE A 422 -3.19 -2.14 -25.77
C ILE A 422 -1.68 -1.94 -25.59
N ALA A 423 -1.09 -0.98 -26.32
CA ALA A 423 0.33 -0.68 -26.19
C ALA A 423 0.67 -0.14 -24.79
N SER A 424 -0.15 0.75 -24.24
CA SER A 424 0.03 1.31 -22.90
C SER A 424 -0.09 0.23 -21.82
N TRP A 425 -1.04 -0.71 -21.98
CA TRP A 425 -1.15 -1.88 -21.13
C TRP A 425 0.12 -2.72 -21.18
N LEU A 426 0.54 -3.15 -22.37
CA LEU A 426 1.72 -4.00 -22.53
C LEU A 426 2.99 -3.35 -21.95
N VAL A 427 3.24 -2.07 -22.28
CA VAL A 427 4.40 -1.32 -21.77
C VAL A 427 4.31 -1.17 -20.25
N THR A 428 3.13 -0.89 -19.69
CA THR A 428 2.95 -0.78 -18.23
C THR A 428 3.28 -2.10 -17.53
N GLN A 429 2.73 -3.21 -18.02
CA GLN A 429 2.93 -4.54 -17.45
C GLN A 429 4.40 -4.97 -17.52
N LEU A 430 5.06 -4.79 -18.68
CA LEU A 430 6.47 -5.15 -18.85
C LEU A 430 7.41 -4.25 -18.02
N THR A 431 7.10 -2.95 -17.90
CA THR A 431 7.96 -2.01 -17.16
C THR A 431 7.83 -2.22 -15.66
N LEU A 432 6.62 -2.39 -15.13
CA LEU A 432 6.41 -2.65 -13.70
C LEU A 432 6.82 -4.08 -13.32
N GLY A 433 6.61 -5.05 -14.21
CA GLY A 433 7.12 -6.41 -14.04
C GLY A 433 8.65 -6.45 -13.94
N PHE A 434 9.36 -5.64 -14.72
CA PHE A 434 10.81 -5.45 -14.59
C PHE A 434 11.20 -4.75 -13.28
N ALA A 435 10.48 -3.68 -12.93
CA ALA A 435 10.82 -2.83 -11.79
C ALA A 435 10.65 -3.54 -10.44
N VAL A 436 9.74 -4.52 -10.34
CA VAL A 436 9.47 -5.26 -9.11
C VAL A 436 10.45 -6.42 -8.86
N LEU A 437 11.28 -6.81 -9.83
CA LEU A 437 12.20 -7.95 -9.66
C LEU A 437 13.12 -7.79 -8.45
N PRO A 438 13.75 -6.63 -8.19
CA PRO A 438 14.56 -6.44 -7.00
C PRO A 438 13.78 -6.57 -5.69
N PHE A 439 12.51 -6.15 -5.67
CA PHE A 439 11.64 -6.34 -4.51
C PHE A 439 11.39 -7.82 -4.18
N ILE A 440 11.45 -8.69 -5.20
CA ILE A 440 11.30 -10.15 -5.02
C ILE A 440 12.64 -10.77 -4.61
N ILE A 441 13.74 -10.32 -5.21
CA ILE A 441 15.09 -10.89 -5.04
C ILE A 441 15.78 -10.39 -3.76
N LEU A 442 15.45 -9.19 -3.28
CA LEU A 442 15.96 -8.53 -2.08
C LEU A 442 17.45 -8.12 -2.13
N SER A 443 18.34 -8.96 -2.64
CA SER A 443 19.78 -8.70 -2.70
C SER A 443 20.15 -7.71 -3.81
N PHE A 444 21.16 -6.87 -3.58
CA PHE A 444 21.60 -5.89 -4.59
C PHE A 444 22.23 -6.57 -5.81
N ASN A 445 23.20 -7.46 -5.58
CA ASN A 445 23.99 -8.08 -6.65
C ASN A 445 23.11 -8.93 -7.58
N ASP A 446 22.22 -9.76 -7.01
CA ASP A 446 21.35 -10.62 -7.80
C ASP A 446 20.29 -9.81 -8.54
N SER A 447 19.82 -8.71 -7.95
CA SER A 447 18.91 -7.77 -8.63
C SER A 447 19.55 -7.15 -9.87
N ILE A 448 20.78 -6.65 -9.75
CA ILE A 448 21.53 -6.10 -10.88
C ILE A 448 21.85 -7.19 -11.91
N ALA A 449 22.18 -8.41 -11.47
CA ALA A 449 22.41 -9.54 -12.34
C ALA A 449 21.15 -9.88 -13.16
N VAL A 450 19.98 -10.01 -12.55
CA VAL A 450 18.75 -10.31 -13.29
C VAL A 450 18.39 -9.18 -14.26
N TRP A 451 18.55 -7.92 -13.86
CA TRP A 451 18.34 -6.79 -14.78
C TRP A 451 19.31 -6.78 -15.95
N SER A 452 20.59 -7.12 -15.74
CA SER A 452 21.58 -7.18 -16.82
C SER A 452 21.30 -8.31 -17.81
N ARG A 453 20.78 -9.44 -17.32
CA ARG A 453 20.37 -10.59 -18.15
C ARG A 453 19.19 -10.29 -19.08
N VAL A 454 18.48 -9.19 -18.88
CA VAL A 454 17.48 -8.66 -19.82
C VAL A 454 17.88 -7.27 -20.35
N TYR A 455 19.18 -6.99 -20.35
CA TYR A 455 19.80 -5.79 -20.92
C TYR A 455 19.23 -4.47 -20.38
N PHE A 456 18.80 -4.45 -19.12
CA PHE A 456 18.25 -3.27 -18.45
C PHE A 456 17.12 -2.58 -19.21
N TYR A 457 16.33 -3.31 -20.02
CA TYR A 457 15.37 -2.69 -20.95
C TYR A 457 14.40 -1.72 -20.27
N GLY A 458 13.97 -2.03 -19.04
CA GLY A 458 13.06 -1.18 -18.28
C GLY A 458 13.69 0.16 -17.88
N ILE A 459 14.95 0.14 -17.43
CA ILE A 459 15.71 1.36 -17.10
C ILE A 459 15.96 2.18 -18.36
N ILE A 460 16.42 1.53 -19.44
CA ILE A 460 16.69 2.21 -20.72
C ILE A 460 15.41 2.90 -21.23
N ASN A 461 14.27 2.20 -21.20
CA ASN A 461 12.99 2.77 -21.62
C ASN A 461 12.61 4.01 -20.78
N VAL A 462 12.76 3.94 -19.46
CA VAL A 462 12.49 5.06 -18.55
C VAL A 462 13.42 6.24 -18.84
N VAL A 463 14.73 6.01 -18.95
CA VAL A 463 15.72 7.06 -19.22
C VAL A 463 15.47 7.71 -20.58
N VAL A 464 15.29 6.92 -21.65
CA VAL A 464 14.99 7.45 -22.99
C VAL A 464 13.71 8.29 -22.95
N SER A 465 12.66 7.80 -22.27
CA SER A 465 11.41 8.55 -22.14
C SER A 465 11.59 9.87 -21.41
N LEU A 466 12.34 9.89 -20.30
CA LEU A 466 12.67 11.12 -19.56
C LEU A 466 13.40 12.11 -20.46
N VAL A 467 14.45 11.66 -21.18
CA VAL A 467 15.21 12.51 -22.11
C VAL A 467 14.32 13.07 -23.21
N VAL A 468 13.43 12.26 -23.80
CA VAL A 468 12.48 12.73 -24.82
C VAL A 468 11.59 13.84 -24.27
N PHE A 469 11.07 13.69 -23.05
CA PHE A 469 10.21 14.72 -22.43
C PHE A 469 10.98 15.92 -21.88
N ALA A 470 12.28 15.80 -21.62
CA ALA A 470 13.17 16.93 -21.32
C ALA A 470 13.64 17.69 -22.59
N SER A 471 13.53 17.07 -23.76
CA SER A 471 13.95 17.65 -25.05
C SER A 471 12.90 18.59 -25.68
N PRO A 472 13.25 19.33 -26.75
CA PRO A 472 12.29 20.12 -27.54
C PRO A 472 11.09 19.31 -28.10
N ALA A 473 11.16 17.98 -28.10
CA ALA A 473 10.04 17.13 -28.49
C ALA A 473 8.78 17.41 -27.65
N LYS A 474 8.91 17.71 -26.35
CA LYS A 474 7.79 18.10 -25.49
C LYS A 474 7.10 19.37 -25.99
N ALA A 475 7.88 20.39 -26.35
CA ALA A 475 7.36 21.64 -26.91
C ALA A 475 6.68 21.42 -28.27
N TYR A 476 7.26 20.56 -29.10
CA TYR A 476 6.66 20.16 -30.38
C TYR A 476 5.30 19.47 -30.19
N LEU A 477 5.20 18.48 -29.29
CA LEU A 477 3.95 17.78 -28.98
C LEU A 477 2.88 18.77 -28.49
N LEU A 478 3.24 19.68 -27.60
CA LEU A 478 2.35 20.73 -27.11
C LEU A 478 1.87 21.65 -28.24
N GLY A 479 2.75 22.06 -29.14
CA GLY A 479 2.40 22.85 -30.32
C GLY A 479 1.38 22.15 -31.21
N ARG A 480 1.58 20.85 -31.46
CA ARG A 480 0.65 20.01 -32.25
C ARG A 480 -0.70 19.86 -31.56
N LEU A 481 -0.73 19.63 -30.24
CA LEU A 481 -1.98 19.55 -29.47
C LEU A 481 -2.75 20.87 -29.50
N LYS A 482 -2.08 22.01 -29.32
CA LYS A 482 -2.72 23.34 -29.39
C LYS A 482 -3.35 23.60 -30.76
N ARG A 483 -2.66 23.21 -31.86
CA ARG A 483 -3.20 23.36 -33.22
C ARG A 483 -4.43 22.48 -33.45
N ARG A 484 -4.40 21.23 -32.98
CA ARG A 484 -5.51 20.28 -33.10
C ARG A 484 -6.75 20.71 -32.31
N ASN A 485 -6.54 21.26 -31.12
CA ASN A 485 -7.65 21.49 -30.20
C ASN A 485 -8.45 22.77 -30.50
N ARG A 486 -7.96 23.70 -31.34
CA ARG A 486 -8.72 24.91 -31.71
C ARG A 486 -10.00 24.58 -32.51
N PRO A 487 -11.16 25.21 -32.23
CA PRO A 487 -11.40 26.30 -31.27
C PRO A 487 -11.76 25.82 -29.85
N HIS A 488 -11.82 24.51 -29.62
CA HIS A 488 -12.17 23.95 -28.32
C HIS A 488 -11.13 24.37 -27.26
N ALA A 489 -11.61 25.02 -26.21
CA ALA A 489 -10.79 25.29 -25.03
C ALA A 489 -10.19 23.96 -24.58
N THR A 490 -8.86 23.93 -24.38
CA THR A 490 -8.19 22.72 -23.90
C THR A 490 -8.84 22.40 -22.56
N ARG A 491 -9.71 21.37 -22.51
CA ARG A 491 -10.32 20.95 -21.25
C ARG A 491 -9.15 20.65 -20.34
N THR A 492 -9.00 21.50 -19.33
CA THR A 492 -7.74 21.68 -18.64
C THR A 492 -7.34 20.33 -18.07
N VAL A 493 -6.23 19.76 -18.57
CA VAL A 493 -5.61 18.53 -18.07
C VAL A 493 -5.20 18.67 -16.58
N SER A 494 -5.47 19.82 -15.97
CA SER A 494 -5.33 20.12 -14.54
C SER A 494 -6.19 19.24 -13.63
N GLN A 495 -7.21 18.53 -14.12
CA GLN A 495 -7.90 17.52 -13.31
C GLN A 495 -7.08 16.23 -13.11
N GLU A 496 -6.09 15.93 -13.96
CA GLU A 496 -5.18 14.79 -13.72
C GLU A 496 -4.02 15.14 -12.77
N THR A 497 -3.72 16.43 -12.55
CA THR A 497 -2.64 16.87 -11.64
C THR A 497 -3.01 16.87 -10.15
N VAL A 498 -4.25 16.55 -9.80
CA VAL A 498 -4.72 16.51 -8.39
C VAL A 498 -4.96 15.07 -7.94
N ARG A 499 -4.13 14.13 -8.38
CA ARG A 499 -4.15 12.78 -7.84
C ARG A 499 -2.99 12.60 -6.86
N PRO A 500 -3.25 12.13 -5.63
CA PRO A 500 -2.19 11.85 -4.67
C PRO A 500 -1.23 10.80 -5.25
N PRO A 501 0.07 10.86 -4.87
CA PRO A 501 1.03 9.83 -5.26
C PRO A 501 0.57 8.45 -4.76
N THR A 502 0.79 7.42 -5.57
CA THR A 502 0.53 6.03 -5.17
C THR A 502 1.81 5.42 -4.59
N LEU A 503 1.67 4.76 -3.42
CA LEU A 503 2.76 4.21 -2.61
C LEU A 503 3.86 5.23 -2.23
N GLY A 504 3.51 6.51 -2.16
CA GLY A 504 4.45 7.58 -1.80
C GLY A 504 5.45 7.97 -2.89
N LEU A 505 5.39 7.35 -4.06
CA LEU A 505 6.26 7.66 -5.16
C LEU A 505 5.88 9.02 -5.78
N PRO A 506 6.82 9.96 -5.95
CA PRO A 506 6.52 11.29 -6.47
C PRO A 506 5.85 11.24 -7.85
N ASN A 507 4.84 12.08 -8.02
CA ASN A 507 4.11 12.21 -9.30
C ASN A 507 4.97 12.89 -10.37
N ASP A 508 5.96 13.70 -9.99
CA ASP A 508 6.76 14.53 -10.89
C ASP A 508 8.11 14.94 -10.27
N PRO A 509 9.11 14.04 -10.17
CA PRO A 509 10.40 14.29 -9.54
C PRO A 509 11.14 15.52 -10.06
N GLU A 510 10.99 15.89 -11.34
CA GLU A 510 11.64 17.07 -11.92
C GLU A 510 10.98 18.35 -11.40
N ARG A 511 9.66 18.46 -11.50
CA ARG A 511 8.91 19.58 -10.91
C ARG A 511 9.05 19.61 -9.40
N ASP A 512 9.02 18.45 -8.76
CA ASP A 512 9.17 18.33 -7.33
C ASP A 512 10.61 18.78 -6.94
N PHE A 513 11.64 18.43 -7.71
CA PHE A 513 13.00 18.95 -7.51
C PHE A 513 13.08 20.48 -7.67
N ASP A 514 12.45 21.05 -8.71
CA ASP A 514 12.38 22.51 -8.90
C ASP A 514 11.63 23.20 -7.75
N GLU A 515 10.50 22.61 -7.31
CA GLU A 515 9.76 23.06 -6.12
C GLU A 515 10.62 22.93 -4.85
N ALA A 516 11.48 21.92 -4.75
CA ALA A 516 12.40 21.74 -3.63
C ALA A 516 13.47 22.83 -3.62
N VAL A 517 14.05 23.16 -4.78
CA VAL A 517 15.00 24.28 -4.91
C VAL A 517 14.32 25.58 -4.50
N GLN A 518 13.11 25.84 -4.99
CA GLN A 518 12.34 27.04 -4.62
C GLN A 518 11.97 27.07 -3.13
N GLU A 519 11.57 25.95 -2.54
CA GLU A 519 11.23 25.85 -1.12
C GLU A 519 12.47 26.06 -0.24
N VAL A 520 13.61 25.48 -0.61
CA VAL A 520 14.90 25.68 0.07
C VAL A 520 15.32 27.14 -0.05
N MET A 521 15.20 27.75 -1.24
CA MET A 521 15.49 29.17 -1.44
C MET A 521 14.59 30.04 -0.56
N ALA A 522 13.28 29.78 -0.54
CA ALA A 522 12.33 30.53 0.29
C ALA A 522 12.56 30.32 1.79
N GLU A 523 12.97 29.12 2.21
CA GLU A 523 13.31 28.82 3.61
C GLU A 523 14.60 29.53 4.02
N ILE A 524 15.65 29.49 3.20
CA ILE A 524 16.89 30.25 3.41
C ILE A 524 16.59 31.75 3.48
N GLU A 525 15.75 32.26 2.58
CA GLU A 525 15.34 33.66 2.60
C GLU A 525 14.55 34.01 3.86
N SER A 526 13.66 33.11 4.32
CA SER A 526 12.91 33.29 5.57
C SER A 526 13.81 33.27 6.81
N ARG A 527 14.86 32.43 6.81
CA ARG A 527 15.88 32.35 7.88
C ARG A 527 16.78 33.58 7.86
N ARG A 528 17.13 34.08 6.67
CA ARG A 528 17.85 35.35 6.47
C ARG A 528 17.04 36.54 6.99
N ARG A 529 15.72 36.58 6.70
CA ARG A 529 14.79 37.57 7.27
C ARG A 529 14.64 37.48 8.79
N ARG A 530 14.96 36.33 9.39
CA ARG A 530 14.98 36.09 10.85
C ARG A 530 16.38 36.28 11.49
N GLY A 531 17.34 36.86 10.77
CA GLY A 531 18.67 37.21 11.31
C GLY A 531 19.71 36.09 11.28
N SER A 532 19.47 34.98 10.58
CA SER A 532 20.46 33.90 10.42
C SER A 532 21.50 34.24 9.34
N THR A 533 22.79 34.10 9.65
CA THR A 533 23.95 34.37 8.77
C THR A 533 24.25 33.20 7.81
N VAL A 534 23.24 32.52 7.28
CA VAL A 534 23.44 31.49 6.25
C VAL A 534 23.36 32.17 4.89
N ASN A 535 24.52 32.43 4.28
CA ASN A 535 24.60 32.91 2.90
C ASN A 535 24.44 31.75 1.92
N MET A 536 23.85 32.06 0.76
CA MET A 536 23.68 31.16 -0.36
C MET A 536 25.07 30.75 -0.87
N PRO A 537 25.46 29.46 -0.88
CA PRO A 537 26.68 29.06 -1.54
C PRO A 537 26.48 29.26 -3.04
N SER A 538 27.36 30.05 -3.66
CA SER A 538 27.35 30.18 -5.12
C SER A 538 27.62 28.81 -5.76
N GLY A 539 27.18 28.60 -7.00
CA GLY A 539 27.49 27.35 -7.74
C GLY A 539 29.00 27.07 -7.82
N GLU A 540 29.81 28.12 -7.73
CA GLU A 540 31.27 28.10 -7.70
C GLU A 540 31.83 27.73 -6.32
N GLU A 541 31.24 28.25 -5.23
CA GLU A 541 31.57 27.88 -3.85
C GLU A 541 31.20 26.42 -3.53
N LEU A 542 30.09 25.94 -4.09
CA LEU A 542 29.67 24.54 -3.99
C LEU A 542 30.63 23.62 -4.76
N LYS A 543 31.11 24.05 -5.93
CA LYS A 543 32.13 23.32 -6.71
C LYS A 543 33.46 23.26 -5.94
N ILE A 544 33.92 24.36 -5.37
CA ILE A 544 35.16 24.44 -4.58
C ILE A 544 35.08 23.59 -3.30
N ALA A 545 33.94 23.61 -2.59
CA ALA A 545 33.74 22.80 -1.39
C ALA A 545 33.73 21.29 -1.69
N VAL A 546 33.24 20.89 -2.87
CA VAL A 546 33.27 19.51 -3.34
C VAL A 546 34.69 19.10 -3.79
N GLU A 547 35.41 19.99 -4.50
CA GLU A 547 36.80 19.76 -4.92
C GLU A 547 37.77 19.63 -3.73
N GLN A 548 37.58 20.43 -2.68
CA GLN A 548 38.36 20.34 -1.44
C GLN A 548 38.10 19.03 -0.67
N LYS A 549 36.88 18.51 -0.72
CA LYS A 549 36.49 17.29 0.00
C LYS A 549 36.88 16.01 -0.76
N ILE A 550 37.02 16.09 -2.08
CA ILE A 550 37.35 14.96 -2.97
C ILE A 550 38.84 14.99 -3.38
N GLY A 551 39.56 16.08 -3.12
CA GLY A 551 41.01 16.19 -3.38
C GLY A 551 41.38 16.20 -4.87
N ARG A 552 40.43 16.51 -5.76
CA ARG A 552 40.63 16.54 -7.22
C ARG A 552 39.84 17.70 -7.83
N LYS A 553 40.50 18.50 -8.67
CA LYS A 553 39.87 19.60 -9.43
C LYS A 553 39.08 19.05 -10.61
N PHE A 554 37.87 19.56 -10.83
CA PHE A 554 37.09 19.30 -12.04
C PHE A 554 37.43 20.39 -13.06
N ASN A 555 38.31 20.04 -14.02
CA ASN A 555 38.59 20.89 -15.18
C ASN A 555 37.33 21.16 -16.00
#